data_AF-A0A7Z9GEC9-F1
#
_entry.id   AF-A0A7Z9GEC9-F1
#
_cell.length_a   1.000
_cell.length_b   1.000
_cell.length_c   1.000
_cell.angle_alpha   90.00
_cell.angle_beta   90.00
_cell.angle_gamma   90.00
#
_symmetry.space_group_name_H-M   'P 1'
#
loop_
_entity.id
_entity.type
_entity.pdbx_description
1 polymer ?
#
loop_
_entity_poly.entity_id
_entity_poly.type
_entity_poly.pdbx_seq_one_letter_code
_entity_poly.pdbx_strand_id
1 'polypeptide(L)'
;YGKRRANMVVFIGLLLNLWVLFILWLGGVLPPQPEMNAETGLPVMGSDGRVFFEIRMLTFGATTASMIAYITAQFCDVHIFHYLKKMTKGKHLWLRNNGSTLISQLIDSVAVILITHYYAHALPIAAGEPVLEQLIIFILSAYVFKLTAALLDTIPFYIGTKHLTKYLQIDAEEGGSGS
;
A
#
# COMPACT_ATOMS: atom_id res chain seq x y z
N TYR A 1 25.31 1.21 -0.87
CA TYR A 1 24.61 2.06 0.11
C TYR A 1 23.10 2.06 -0.12
N GLY A 2 22.34 1.02 0.26
CA GLY A 2 20.92 0.93 -0.16
C GLY A 2 19.95 0.43 0.92
N LYS A 3 20.15 -0.80 1.40
CA LYS A 3 19.18 -1.50 2.26
C LYS A 3 18.86 -0.78 3.58
N ARG A 4 19.86 -0.20 4.25
CA ARG A 4 19.68 0.49 5.55
C ARG A 4 18.91 1.81 5.41
N ARG A 5 19.13 2.56 4.32
CA ARG A 5 18.38 3.80 4.04
C ARG A 5 16.95 3.50 3.60
N ALA A 6 16.74 2.48 2.77
CA ALA A 6 15.40 2.05 2.36
C ALA A 6 14.54 1.62 3.56
N ASN A 7 15.08 0.79 4.45
CA ASN A 7 14.38 0.38 5.67
C ASN A 7 14.08 1.58 6.60
N MET A 8 14.98 2.57 6.64
CA MET A 8 14.78 3.78 7.44
C MET A 8 13.61 4.62 6.90
N VAL A 9 13.48 4.78 5.57
CA VAL A 9 12.34 5.51 4.98
C VAL A 9 11.01 4.82 5.28
N VAL A 10 10.95 3.49 5.17
CA VAL A 10 9.76 2.71 5.53
C VAL A 10 9.41 2.90 7.01
N PHE A 11 10.40 2.81 7.90
CA PHE A 11 10.19 3.00 9.33
C PHE A 11 9.74 4.42 9.66
N ILE A 12 10.31 5.44 9.02
CA ILE A 12 9.89 6.84 9.18
C ILE A 12 8.45 7.01 8.69
N GLY A 13 8.07 6.42 7.56
CA GLY A 13 6.69 6.48 7.05
C GLY A 13 5.69 5.84 8.02
N LEU A 14 6.06 4.70 8.62
CA LEU A 14 5.25 4.05 9.64
C LEU A 14 5.16 4.90 10.93
N LEU A 15 6.29 5.44 11.38
CA LEU A 15 6.36 6.33 12.55
C LEU A 15 5.52 7.60 12.36
N LEU A 16 5.57 8.22 11.18
CA LEU A 16 4.76 9.39 10.84
C LEU A 16 3.27 9.07 10.83
N ASN A 17 2.86 7.93 10.27
CA ASN A 17 1.46 7.50 10.35
C ASN A 17 1.02 7.31 11.81
N LEU A 18 1.83 6.62 12.62
CA LEU A 18 1.57 6.48 14.05
C LEU A 18 1.51 7.84 14.77
N TRP A 19 2.35 8.78 14.38
CA TRP A 19 2.37 10.13 14.95
C TRP A 19 1.12 10.93 14.62
N VAL A 20 0.63 10.85 13.37
CA VAL A 20 -0.65 11.46 12.97
C VAL A 20 -1.80 10.87 13.77
N LEU A 21 -1.86 9.53 13.89
CA LEU A 21 -2.86 8.86 14.72
C LEU A 21 -2.75 9.30 16.19
N PHE A 22 -1.53 9.45 16.72
CA PHE A 22 -1.30 9.92 18.08
C PHE A 22 -1.82 11.35 18.31
N ILE A 23 -1.54 12.28 17.40
CA ILE A 23 -2.04 13.67 17.49
C ILE A 23 -3.56 13.69 17.43
N LEU A 24 -4.16 12.92 16.50
CA LEU A 24 -5.61 12.80 16.39
C LEU A 24 -6.22 12.21 17.65
N TRP A 25 -5.57 11.22 18.26
CA TRP A 25 -5.99 10.66 19.55
C TRP A 25 -5.95 11.70 20.66
N LEU A 26 -4.86 12.46 20.76
CA LEU A 26 -4.68 13.51 21.75
C LEU A 26 -5.72 14.63 21.61
N GLY A 27 -6.00 15.06 20.38
CA GLY A 27 -7.05 16.05 20.11
C GLY A 27 -8.45 15.58 20.54
N GLY A 28 -8.69 14.27 20.55
CA GLY A 28 -9.92 13.69 21.07
C GLY A 28 -10.04 13.64 22.59
N VAL A 29 -8.95 13.82 23.34
CA VAL A 29 -8.92 13.83 24.82
C VAL A 29 -9.00 15.25 25.39
N LEU A 30 -8.67 16.26 24.59
CA LEU A 30 -8.69 17.66 25.03
C LEU A 30 -10.13 18.16 25.33
N PRO A 31 -10.35 18.84 26.48
CA PRO A 31 -11.62 19.50 26.77
C PRO A 31 -11.81 20.79 25.94
N PRO A 32 -13.05 21.24 25.68
CA PRO A 32 -14.33 20.69 26.14
C PRO A 32 -14.74 19.46 25.32
N GLN A 33 -15.06 18.36 26.03
CA GLN A 33 -15.61 17.16 25.42
C GLN A 33 -17.09 17.45 25.07
N PRO A 34 -17.48 17.48 23.80
CA PRO A 34 -18.88 17.65 23.45
C PRO A 34 -19.67 16.42 23.91
N GLU A 35 -20.96 16.59 24.20
CA GLU A 35 -21.82 15.44 24.49
C GLU A 35 -21.79 14.47 23.31
N MET A 36 -21.45 13.21 23.60
CA MET A 36 -21.31 12.16 22.60
C MET A 36 -22.62 11.39 22.49
N ASN A 37 -23.09 11.20 21.28
CA ASN A 37 -24.21 10.30 21.02
C ASN A 37 -23.72 8.85 21.14
N ALA A 38 -24.32 8.08 22.07
CA ALA A 38 -23.96 6.69 22.34
C ALA A 38 -24.22 5.73 21.15
N GLU A 39 -25.10 6.10 20.21
CA GLU A 39 -25.42 5.30 19.04
C GLU A 39 -24.42 5.51 17.90
N THR A 40 -23.92 6.73 17.72
CA THR A 40 -23.04 7.08 16.58
C THR A 40 -21.57 7.22 16.95
N GLY A 41 -21.26 7.35 18.25
CA GLY A 41 -19.90 7.63 18.71
C GLY A 41 -19.38 9.01 18.25
N LEU A 42 -20.28 9.91 17.85
CA LEU A 42 -19.97 11.27 17.40
C LEU A 42 -20.64 12.31 18.31
N PRO A 43 -20.09 13.54 18.37
CA PRO A 43 -20.73 14.65 19.05
C PRO A 43 -22.15 14.94 18.55
N VAL A 44 -23.04 15.43 19.42
CA VAL A 44 -24.43 15.82 19.06
C VAL A 44 -24.42 16.86 17.93
N MET A 45 -25.42 16.78 17.03
CA MET A 45 -25.64 17.72 15.93
C MET A 45 -25.66 19.17 16.46
N GLY A 46 -24.81 20.05 15.90
CA GLY A 46 -24.71 21.46 16.30
C GLY A 46 -23.67 21.79 17.38
N SER A 47 -22.93 20.80 17.89
CA SER A 47 -21.80 21.03 18.80
C SER A 47 -20.55 21.52 18.07
N ASP A 48 -19.85 22.49 18.65
CA ASP A 48 -18.52 22.90 18.22
C ASP A 48 -17.57 21.70 18.33
N GLY A 49 -16.97 21.29 17.21
CA GLY A 49 -16.01 20.18 17.16
C GLY A 49 -16.50 18.87 16.53
N ARG A 50 -17.80 18.75 16.17
CA ARG A 50 -18.32 17.53 15.50
C ARG A 50 -17.55 17.12 14.25
N VAL A 51 -17.23 18.10 13.39
CA VAL A 51 -16.45 17.89 12.16
C VAL A 51 -15.06 17.33 12.46
N PHE A 52 -14.42 17.76 13.55
CA PHE A 52 -13.11 17.23 13.95
C PHE A 52 -13.20 15.76 14.34
N PHE A 53 -14.18 15.37 15.16
CA PHE A 53 -14.38 13.98 15.56
C PHE A 53 -14.77 13.07 14.38
N GLU A 54 -15.54 13.59 13.43
CA GLU A 54 -15.91 12.88 12.20
C GLU A 54 -14.68 12.62 11.32
N ILE A 55 -13.90 13.66 10.99
CA ILE A 55 -12.66 13.51 10.22
C ILE A 55 -11.67 12.59 10.95
N ARG A 56 -11.58 12.70 12.28
CA ARG A 56 -10.74 11.84 13.11
C ARG A 56 -11.14 10.38 12.98
N MET A 57 -12.42 10.05 13.12
CA MET A 57 -12.92 8.67 13.01
C MET A 57 -12.64 8.11 11.60
N LEU A 58 -12.97 8.89 10.56
CA LEU A 58 -12.71 8.53 9.17
C LEU A 58 -11.22 8.31 8.92
N THR A 59 -10.35 9.18 9.43
CA THR A 59 -8.90 9.04 9.24
C THR A 59 -8.38 7.80 9.97
N PHE A 60 -8.78 7.60 11.23
CA PHE A 60 -8.34 6.45 12.02
C PHE A 60 -8.67 5.12 11.36
N GLY A 61 -9.93 4.90 10.95
CA GLY A 61 -10.26 3.64 10.34
C GLY A 61 -9.81 3.53 8.89
N ALA A 62 -9.70 4.62 8.12
CA ALA A 62 -9.14 4.56 6.77
C ALA A 62 -7.65 4.15 6.82
N THR A 63 -6.87 4.74 7.72
CA THR A 63 -5.46 4.38 7.94
C THR A 63 -5.34 2.95 8.49
N THR A 64 -6.17 2.55 9.44
CA THR A 64 -6.12 1.18 9.99
C THR A 64 -6.46 0.15 8.92
N ALA A 65 -7.51 0.38 8.14
CA ALA A 65 -7.91 -0.53 7.07
C ALA A 65 -6.84 -0.58 5.97
N SER A 66 -6.21 0.54 5.60
CA SER A 66 -5.15 0.55 4.59
C SER A 66 -3.89 -0.19 5.07
N MET A 67 -3.57 -0.13 6.37
CA MET A 67 -2.50 -0.95 6.96
C MET A 67 -2.82 -2.45 6.87
N ILE A 68 -4.07 -2.85 7.15
CA ILE A 68 -4.51 -4.24 7.01
C ILE A 68 -4.42 -4.69 5.55
N ALA A 69 -4.89 -3.86 4.62
CA ALA A 69 -4.78 -4.10 3.18
C ALA A 69 -3.33 -4.32 2.75
N TYR A 70 -2.44 -3.42 3.16
CA TYR A 70 -1.01 -3.50 2.88
C TYR A 70 -0.39 -4.79 3.43
N ILE A 71 -0.65 -5.13 4.70
CA ILE A 71 -0.13 -6.37 5.32
C ILE A 71 -0.63 -7.61 4.56
N THR A 72 -1.91 -7.60 4.17
CA THR A 72 -2.52 -8.69 3.39
C THR A 72 -1.84 -8.84 2.03
N ALA A 73 -1.63 -7.74 1.31
CA ALA A 73 -0.94 -7.74 0.03
C ALA A 73 0.51 -8.25 0.16
N GLN A 74 1.23 -7.82 1.20
CA GLN A 74 2.60 -8.31 1.48
C GLN A 74 2.63 -9.81 1.79
N PHE A 75 1.66 -10.31 2.58
CA PHE A 75 1.58 -11.73 2.88
C PHE A 75 1.28 -12.56 1.62
N CYS A 76 0.35 -12.08 0.78
CA CYS A 76 0.05 -12.70 -0.51
C CYS A 76 1.27 -12.72 -1.43
N ASP A 77 2.05 -11.64 -1.49
CA ASP A 77 3.29 -11.57 -2.27
C ASP A 77 4.25 -12.69 -1.87
N VAL A 78 4.56 -12.78 -0.57
CA VAL A 78 5.47 -13.79 -0.04
C VAL A 78 4.95 -15.20 -0.29
N HIS A 79 3.65 -15.43 -0.09
CA HIS A 79 3.04 -16.75 -0.29
C HIS A 79 3.12 -17.19 -1.75
N ILE A 80 2.73 -16.32 -2.68
CA ILE A 80 2.73 -16.59 -4.13
C ILE A 80 4.15 -16.76 -4.64
N PHE A 81 5.09 -15.93 -4.17
CA PHE A 81 6.50 -16.06 -4.53
C PHE A 81 7.05 -17.46 -4.18
N HIS A 82 6.76 -17.95 -2.97
CA HIS A 82 7.19 -19.27 -2.53
C HIS A 82 6.45 -20.39 -3.27
N TYR A 83 5.16 -20.22 -3.54
CA TYR A 83 4.37 -21.15 -4.34
C TYR A 83 4.96 -21.32 -5.75
N LEU A 84 5.23 -20.20 -6.44
CA LEU A 84 5.84 -20.19 -7.77
C LEU A 84 7.29 -20.72 -7.74
N LYS A 85 8.05 -20.46 -6.67
CA LYS A 85 9.39 -21.05 -6.48
C LYS A 85 9.32 -22.57 -6.42
N LYS A 86 8.35 -23.15 -5.70
CA LYS A 86 8.17 -24.61 -5.57
C LYS A 86 7.73 -25.23 -6.91
N MET A 87 6.78 -24.62 -7.60
CA MET A 87 6.30 -25.08 -8.92
C MET A 87 7.40 -25.06 -9.99
N THR A 88 8.18 -23.97 -10.04
CA THR A 88 9.22 -23.78 -11.06
C THR A 88 10.55 -24.46 -10.72
N LYS A 89 10.62 -25.22 -9.62
CA LYS A 89 11.87 -25.81 -9.07
C LYS A 89 12.99 -24.77 -8.93
N GLY A 90 12.61 -23.51 -8.65
CA GLY A 90 13.53 -22.38 -8.52
C GLY A 90 14.10 -21.81 -9.82
N LYS A 91 13.76 -22.34 -11.00
CA LYS A 91 14.40 -21.97 -12.28
C LYS A 91 13.99 -20.59 -12.82
N HIS A 92 12.75 -20.16 -12.59
CA HIS A 92 12.22 -18.93 -13.19
C HIS A 92 12.06 -17.80 -12.17
N LEU A 93 13.17 -17.14 -11.82
CA LEU A 93 13.17 -15.99 -10.90
C LEU A 93 12.30 -14.84 -11.40
N TRP A 94 12.30 -14.57 -12.70
CA TRP A 94 11.48 -13.52 -13.29
C TRP A 94 9.98 -13.78 -13.10
N LEU A 95 9.53 -15.01 -13.36
CA LEU A 95 8.11 -15.37 -13.25
C LEU A 95 7.61 -15.25 -11.81
N ARG A 96 8.39 -15.72 -10.83
CA ARG A 96 8.00 -15.60 -9.41
C ARG A 96 7.95 -14.15 -8.94
N ASN A 97 8.92 -13.32 -9.33
CA ASN A 97 9.00 -11.93 -8.90
C ASN A 97 7.87 -11.08 -9.50
N ASN A 98 7.65 -11.19 -10.81
CA ASN A 98 6.59 -10.44 -11.47
C ASN A 98 5.21 -11.01 -11.10
N GLY A 99 5.05 -12.32 -11.07
CA GLY A 99 3.77 -12.96 -10.74
C GLY A 99 3.29 -12.63 -9.32
N SER A 100 4.18 -12.68 -8.32
CA SER A 100 3.81 -12.32 -6.95
C SER A 100 3.50 -10.83 -6.83
N THR A 101 4.30 -9.97 -7.47
CA THR A 101 4.08 -8.52 -7.47
C THR A 101 2.74 -8.15 -8.10
N LEU A 102 2.40 -8.71 -9.27
CA LEU A 102 1.15 -8.44 -9.98
C LEU A 102 -0.07 -8.80 -9.14
N ILE A 103 -0.08 -10.00 -8.55
CA ILE A 103 -1.22 -10.45 -7.75
C ILE A 103 -1.35 -9.60 -6.47
N SER A 104 -0.23 -9.25 -5.85
CA SER A 104 -0.24 -8.45 -4.62
C SER A 104 -0.69 -7.02 -4.87
N GLN A 105 -0.29 -6.43 -6.00
CA GLN A 105 -0.76 -5.11 -6.44
C GLN A 105 -2.26 -5.10 -6.76
N LEU A 106 -2.81 -6.22 -7.27
CA LEU A 106 -4.24 -6.34 -7.48
C LEU A 106 -4.98 -6.35 -6.14
N ILE A 107 -4.54 -7.18 -5.18
CA ILE A 107 -5.15 -7.26 -3.84
C ILE A 107 -5.08 -5.91 -3.13
N ASP A 108 -3.92 -5.24 -3.18
CA ASP A 108 -3.73 -3.90 -2.64
C ASP A 108 -4.68 -2.88 -3.26
N SER A 109 -4.79 -2.85 -4.59
CA SER A 109 -5.68 -1.91 -5.30
C SER A 109 -7.15 -2.16 -5.00
N VAL A 110 -7.58 -3.43 -4.95
CA VAL A 110 -8.94 -3.80 -4.54
C VAL A 110 -9.23 -3.29 -3.14
N ALA A 111 -8.35 -3.60 -2.18
CA ALA A 111 -8.56 -3.23 -0.79
C ALA A 111 -8.58 -1.71 -0.59
N VAL A 112 -7.65 -0.97 -1.21
CA VAL A 112 -7.61 0.51 -1.13
C VAL A 112 -8.89 1.13 -1.70
N ILE A 113 -9.38 0.67 -2.86
CA ILE A 113 -10.62 1.22 -3.44
C ILE A 113 -11.84 0.89 -2.59
N LEU A 114 -11.95 -0.34 -2.07
CA LEU A 114 -13.07 -0.73 -1.20
C LEU A 114 -13.06 0.07 0.11
N ILE A 115 -11.89 0.26 0.73
CA ILE A 115 -11.75 1.07 1.94
C ILE A 115 -12.12 2.53 1.66
N THR A 116 -11.63 3.09 0.56
CA THR A 116 -11.92 4.48 0.19
C THR A 116 -13.41 4.68 -0.10
N HIS A 117 -14.06 3.68 -0.70
CA HIS A 117 -15.49 3.73 -0.98
C HIS A 117 -16.34 3.58 0.28
N TYR A 118 -16.23 2.45 0.98
CA TYR A 118 -17.15 2.09 2.06
C TYR A 118 -16.81 2.76 3.39
N TYR A 119 -15.54 3.06 3.63
CA TYR A 119 -15.12 3.65 4.89
C TYR A 119 -14.97 5.16 4.77
N ALA A 120 -14.20 5.64 3.78
CA ALA A 120 -13.90 7.06 3.64
C ALA A 120 -14.97 7.86 2.88
N HIS A 121 -15.90 7.20 2.16
CA HIS A 121 -16.89 7.84 1.28
C HIS A 121 -16.28 8.91 0.36
N ALA A 122 -15.00 8.73 0.00
CA ALA A 122 -14.20 9.76 -0.67
C ALA A 122 -14.10 9.54 -2.19
N LEU A 123 -14.73 8.49 -2.72
CA LEU A 123 -14.76 8.22 -4.15
C LEU A 123 -15.95 8.94 -4.82
N PRO A 124 -15.72 9.65 -5.94
CA PRO A 124 -16.78 10.27 -6.70
C PRO A 124 -17.57 9.18 -7.44
N ILE A 125 -18.75 8.83 -6.91
CA ILE A 125 -19.64 7.82 -7.49
C ILE A 125 -20.88 8.50 -8.05
N ALA A 126 -21.16 8.23 -9.31
CA ALA A 126 -22.34 8.77 -9.99
C ALA A 126 -23.60 8.12 -9.41
N ALA A 127 -24.52 8.96 -8.93
CA ALA A 127 -25.83 8.52 -8.48
C ALA A 127 -26.67 8.06 -9.68
N GLY A 128 -27.17 6.82 -9.65
CA GLY A 128 -27.99 6.24 -10.73
C GLY A 128 -27.32 5.13 -11.53
N GLU A 129 -26.03 4.88 -11.32
CA GLU A 129 -25.29 3.78 -11.95
C GLU A 129 -24.95 2.65 -10.95
N PRO A 130 -24.73 1.41 -11.43
CA PRO A 130 -24.32 0.30 -10.57
C PRO A 130 -22.97 0.60 -9.89
N VAL A 131 -22.97 0.62 -8.55
CA VAL A 131 -21.76 0.87 -7.75
C VAL A 131 -20.64 -0.12 -8.08
N LEU A 132 -20.98 -1.39 -8.30
CA LEU A 132 -20.00 -2.44 -8.61
C LEU A 132 -19.19 -2.13 -9.87
N GLU A 133 -19.84 -1.64 -10.94
CA GLU A 133 -19.17 -1.33 -12.20
C GLU A 133 -18.18 -0.18 -12.02
N GLN A 134 -18.60 0.88 -11.31
CA GLN A 134 -17.74 2.00 -10.98
C GLN A 134 -16.53 1.57 -10.15
N LEU A 135 -16.73 0.71 -9.13
CA LEU A 135 -15.63 0.18 -8.32
C LEU A 135 -14.66 -0.66 -9.13
N ILE A 136 -15.14 -1.52 -10.04
CA ILE A 136 -14.30 -2.30 -10.93
C ILE A 136 -13.47 -1.37 -11.82
N ILE A 137 -14.07 -0.31 -12.38
CA ILE A 137 -13.36 0.68 -13.19
C ILE A 137 -12.26 1.37 -12.37
N PHE A 138 -12.55 1.79 -11.13
CA PHE A 138 -11.55 2.40 -10.26
C PHE A 138 -10.40 1.42 -9.91
N ILE A 139 -10.73 0.17 -9.57
CA ILE A 139 -9.74 -0.87 -9.26
C ILE A 139 -8.84 -1.14 -10.47
N LEU A 140 -9.45 -1.36 -11.65
CA LEU A 140 -8.70 -1.62 -12.88
C LEU A 140 -7.85 -0.42 -13.29
N SER A 141 -8.38 0.80 -13.18
CA SER A 141 -7.63 2.02 -13.48
C SER A 141 -6.44 2.18 -12.55
N ALA A 142 -6.62 2.00 -11.25
CA ALA A 142 -5.55 2.06 -10.26
C ALA A 142 -4.50 0.96 -10.49
N TYR A 143 -4.94 -0.26 -10.79
CA TYR A 143 -4.06 -1.39 -11.06
C TYR A 143 -3.25 -1.19 -12.35
N VAL A 144 -3.90 -0.80 -13.45
CA VAL A 144 -3.23 -0.53 -14.74
C VAL A 144 -2.25 0.63 -14.60
N PHE A 145 -2.61 1.68 -13.87
CA PHE A 145 -1.69 2.79 -13.58
C PHE A 145 -0.45 2.33 -12.80
N LYS A 146 -0.61 1.51 -11.75
CA LYS A 146 0.52 0.94 -11.00
C LYS A 146 1.37 0.03 -11.90
N LEU A 147 0.74 -0.76 -12.77
CA LEU A 147 1.44 -1.63 -13.69
C LEU A 147 2.26 -0.85 -14.71
N THR A 148 1.68 0.17 -15.35
CA THR A 148 2.38 1.01 -16.31
C THR A 148 3.51 1.79 -15.65
N ALA A 149 3.28 2.36 -14.46
CA ALA A 149 4.32 3.02 -13.68
C ALA A 149 5.47 2.04 -13.36
N ALA A 150 5.16 0.84 -12.85
CA ALA A 150 6.16 -0.18 -12.55
C ALA A 150 6.96 -0.62 -13.79
N LEU A 151 6.31 -0.77 -14.95
CA LEU A 151 6.98 -1.10 -16.21
C LEU A 151 7.89 0.04 -16.68
N LEU A 152 7.41 1.28 -16.62
CA LEU A 152 8.20 2.48 -16.94
C LEU A 152 9.41 2.64 -16.01
N ASP A 153 9.30 2.26 -14.74
CA ASP A 153 10.43 2.28 -13.79
C ASP A 153 11.41 1.11 -14.00
N THR A 154 10.90 -0.06 -14.38
CA THR A 154 11.70 -1.29 -14.51
C THR A 154 12.54 -1.31 -15.80
N ILE A 155 12.04 -0.74 -16.90
CA ILE A 155 12.73 -0.73 -18.20
C ILE A 155 14.07 0.05 -18.15
N PRO A 156 14.13 1.30 -17.64
CA PRO A 156 15.37 2.05 -17.48
C PRO A 156 16.33 1.39 -16.49
N PHE A 157 15.82 0.76 -15.43
CA PHE A 157 16.66 0.06 -14.46
C PHE A 157 17.34 -1.17 -15.05
N TYR A 158 16.62 -1.95 -15.88
CA TYR A 158 17.18 -3.11 -16.58
C TYR A 158 18.21 -2.69 -17.66
N ILE A 159 17.93 -1.59 -18.38
CA ILE A 159 18.88 -1.04 -19.37
C ILE A 159 20.11 -0.44 -18.67
N GLY A 160 19.90 0.33 -17.60
CA GLY A 160 20.92 1.01 -16.82
C GLY A 160 21.86 0.03 -16.12
N THR A 161 21.34 -1.04 -15.49
CA THR A 161 22.16 -2.10 -14.91
C THR A 161 22.95 -2.85 -15.97
N LYS A 162 22.39 -3.12 -17.15
CA LYS A 162 23.14 -3.76 -18.25
C LYS A 162 24.28 -2.88 -18.78
N HIS A 163 24.07 -1.56 -18.82
CA HIS A 163 25.11 -0.58 -19.16
C HIS A 163 26.16 -0.43 -18.07
N LEU A 164 25.76 -0.42 -16.79
CA LEU A 164 26.69 -0.33 -15.65
C LEU A 164 27.52 -1.60 -15.48
N THR A 165 26.93 -2.80 -15.58
CA THR A 165 27.67 -4.07 -15.51
C THR A 165 28.71 -4.18 -16.62
N LYS A 166 28.41 -3.65 -17.81
CA LYS A 166 29.37 -3.57 -18.92
C LYS A 166 30.50 -2.57 -18.65
N TYR A 167 30.25 -1.52 -17.86
CA TYR A 167 31.23 -0.51 -17.47
C TYR A 167 32.04 -0.90 -16.21
N LEU A 168 31.50 -1.78 -15.37
CA LEU A 168 32.10 -2.13 -14.07
C LEU A 168 32.94 -3.43 -14.06
N GLN A 169 33.07 -4.16 -15.18
CA GLN A 169 33.85 -5.42 -15.27
C GLN A 169 33.78 -6.27 -13.99
N ILE A 170 32.58 -6.59 -13.49
CA ILE A 170 32.45 -7.63 -12.47
C ILE A 170 32.47 -8.97 -13.22
N ASP A 171 33.65 -9.31 -13.73
CA ASP A 171 34.02 -10.66 -14.07
C ASP A 171 35.26 -11.01 -13.22
N ALA A 172 35.21 -12.20 -12.62
CA ALA A 172 36.34 -12.96 -12.04
C ALA A 172 36.59 -12.97 -10.51
N GLU A 173 35.59 -13.21 -9.65
CA GLU A 173 35.87 -13.78 -8.30
C GLU A 173 34.93 -14.91 -7.79
N GLU A 174 34.06 -15.50 -8.61
CA GLU A 174 33.34 -16.74 -8.21
C GLU A 174 33.63 -17.95 -9.10
N GLY A 175 34.76 -17.94 -9.82
CA GLY A 175 35.17 -19.05 -10.67
C GLY A 175 36.67 -19.31 -10.63
N GLY A 176 37.14 -20.00 -9.59
CA GLY A 176 38.42 -20.72 -9.63
C GLY A 176 39.51 -20.21 -8.68
N SER A 177 39.56 -20.78 -7.48
CA SER A 177 40.82 -21.34 -6.98
C SER A 177 40.53 -22.71 -6.38
N GLY A 178 40.93 -23.75 -7.11
CA GLY A 178 41.23 -25.03 -6.51
C GLY A 178 42.68 -25.00 -6.05
N SER A 179 42.90 -25.29 -4.77
CA SER A 179 44.00 -26.11 -4.27
C SER A 179 43.60 -26.65 -2.90
#